data_AF-A0A2E8VH02-F1
#
_entry.id   AF-A0A2E8VH02-F1
#
_cell.length_a   1.000
_cell.length_b   1.000
_cell.length_c   1.000
_cell.angle_alpha   90.00
_cell.angle_beta   90.00
_cell.angle_gamma   90.00
#
_symmetry.space_group_name_H-M   'P 1'
#
loop_
_entity.id
_entity.type
_entity.pdbx_description
1 polymer ?
#
loop_
_entity_poly.entity_id
_entity_poly.type
_entity_poly.pdbx_seq_one_letter_code
_entity_poly.pdbx_strand_id
1 'polypeptide(L)'
;NNYLVSVFKEILLNYEIDGLHLDYVRYQDVDFGRNPYAIAKFKQDVGRDPNPWFLEMERSNVASQRLIGNLKQWNNAKRKSITNLVKELRGLINDIDPDILLSAAVKPNLYVARERFLQEWDVWLAAGYVDWVVPMNYSPKMSDFSQNISVINNTFPKKYRDKIIMGIALYNQSSNEAAKKIRYSIKEKFVGISVFSYNQMKKNSDYSSLLDKIYEN
;
A
#
# COMPACT_ATOMS: atom_id res chain seq x y z
N ASN A 1 2.23 -18.11 1.10
CA ASN A 1 3.36 -17.98 0.14
C ASN A 1 4.59 -18.37 0.93
N ASN A 2 4.88 -19.67 0.99
CA ASN A 2 5.69 -20.24 2.08
C ASN A 2 7.14 -19.72 2.05
N TYR A 3 7.67 -19.44 0.86
CA TYR A 3 9.00 -18.88 0.70
C TYR A 3 9.14 -17.47 1.28
N LEU A 4 8.20 -16.56 0.99
CA LEU A 4 8.28 -15.21 1.57
C LEU A 4 8.14 -15.25 3.09
N VAL A 5 7.24 -16.10 3.60
CA VAL A 5 7.04 -16.27 5.04
C VAL A 5 8.31 -16.82 5.70
N SER A 6 9.03 -17.75 5.07
CA SER A 6 10.30 -18.25 5.61
C SER A 6 11.39 -17.19 5.63
N VAL A 7 11.48 -16.33 4.61
CA VAL A 7 12.43 -15.20 4.59
C VAL A 7 12.11 -14.20 5.70
N PHE A 8 10.84 -13.83 5.87
CA PHE A 8 10.46 -12.93 6.97
C PHE A 8 10.73 -13.57 8.34
N LYS A 9 10.45 -14.87 8.49
CA LYS A 9 10.75 -15.62 9.72
C LYS A 9 12.24 -15.61 10.04
N GLU A 10 13.09 -15.80 9.04
CA GLU A 10 14.54 -15.73 9.21
C GLU A 10 14.97 -14.35 9.73
N ILE A 11 14.43 -13.27 9.18
CA ILE A 11 14.72 -11.91 9.65
C ILE A 11 14.29 -11.75 11.11
N LEU A 12 13.05 -12.15 11.43
CA LEU A 12 12.47 -12.01 12.77
C LEU A 12 13.21 -12.82 13.85
N LEU A 13 13.83 -13.94 13.49
CA LEU A 13 14.53 -14.82 14.44
C LEU A 13 16.01 -14.46 14.62
N ASN A 14 16.64 -13.85 13.61
CA ASN A 14 18.09 -13.67 13.58
C ASN A 14 18.54 -12.22 13.78
N TYR A 15 17.62 -11.25 13.75
CA TYR A 15 17.93 -9.84 13.91
C TYR A 15 17.02 -9.22 14.98
N GLU A 16 17.64 -8.45 15.87
CA GLU A 16 16.93 -7.62 16.83
C GLU A 16 16.40 -6.37 16.10
N ILE A 17 15.09 -6.34 15.83
CA ILE A 17 14.43 -5.26 15.09
C ILE A 17 13.19 -4.79 15.84
N ASP A 18 12.95 -3.48 15.85
CA ASP A 18 11.72 -2.91 16.43
C ASP A 18 10.50 -3.06 15.50
N GLY A 19 10.75 -3.32 14.21
CA GLY A 19 9.67 -3.45 13.24
C GLY A 19 10.09 -3.94 11.87
N LEU A 20 9.13 -4.56 11.19
CA LEU A 20 9.21 -5.02 9.82
C LEU A 20 8.37 -4.12 8.90
N HIS A 21 8.99 -3.55 7.88
CA HIS A 21 8.33 -2.68 6.90
C HIS A 21 8.22 -3.36 5.53
N LEU A 22 6.99 -3.50 5.03
CA LEU A 22 6.72 -4.11 3.72
C LEU A 22 6.65 -3.05 2.63
N ASP A 23 7.58 -3.09 1.68
CA ASP A 23 7.44 -2.39 0.41
C ASP A 23 6.95 -3.36 -0.68
N TYR A 24 6.27 -2.82 -1.70
CA TYR A 24 5.76 -3.57 -2.86
C TYR A 24 4.84 -4.77 -2.54
N VAL A 25 4.20 -4.80 -1.37
CA VAL A 25 3.15 -5.79 -1.03
C VAL A 25 1.85 -5.52 -1.80
N ARG A 26 1.88 -5.75 -3.12
CA ARG A 26 0.80 -5.49 -4.09
C ARG A 26 1.10 -6.15 -5.44
N TYR A 27 0.13 -6.13 -6.35
CA TYR A 27 0.40 -6.39 -7.76
C TYR A 27 0.95 -5.14 -8.46
N GLN A 28 1.62 -5.34 -9.60
CA GLN A 28 2.11 -4.23 -10.43
C GLN A 28 0.97 -3.48 -11.14
N ASP A 29 -0.04 -4.22 -11.61
CA ASP A 29 -1.28 -3.69 -12.19
C ASP A 29 -2.38 -4.77 -12.17
N VAL A 30 -3.60 -4.42 -12.58
CA VAL A 30 -4.79 -5.28 -12.52
C VAL A 30 -4.65 -6.53 -13.41
N ASP A 31 -3.85 -6.47 -14.47
CA ASP A 31 -3.68 -7.60 -15.39
C ASP A 31 -2.67 -8.65 -14.92
N PHE A 32 -1.88 -8.33 -13.90
CA PHE A 32 -0.89 -9.25 -13.35
C PHE A 32 -1.54 -10.37 -12.51
N GLY A 33 -0.76 -11.43 -12.28
CA GLY A 33 -1.15 -12.55 -11.43
C GLY A 33 -1.76 -13.75 -12.15
N ARG A 34 -1.72 -13.79 -13.49
CA ARG A 34 -2.23 -14.91 -14.31
C ARG A 34 -1.25 -16.09 -14.41
N ASN A 35 -0.42 -16.33 -13.39
CA ASN A 35 0.50 -17.47 -13.41
C ASN A 35 -0.25 -18.79 -13.17
N PRO A 36 0.27 -19.94 -13.62
CA PRO A 36 -0.42 -21.23 -13.51
C PRO A 36 -0.84 -21.59 -12.08
N TYR A 37 0.01 -21.29 -11.09
CA TYR A 37 -0.30 -21.54 -9.68
C TYR A 37 -1.51 -20.73 -9.21
N ALA A 38 -1.54 -19.41 -9.50
CA ALA A 38 -2.66 -18.55 -9.12
C ALA A 38 -3.98 -18.95 -9.80
N ILE A 39 -3.92 -19.38 -11.06
CA ILE A 39 -5.09 -19.90 -11.79
C ILE A 39 -5.57 -21.21 -11.17
N ALA A 40 -4.67 -22.15 -10.88
CA ALA A 40 -5.00 -23.41 -10.23
C ALA A 40 -5.62 -23.17 -8.84
N LYS A 41 -5.05 -22.25 -8.05
CA LYS A 41 -5.56 -21.88 -6.74
C LYS A 41 -6.97 -21.27 -6.83
N PHE A 42 -7.20 -20.39 -7.81
CA PHE A 42 -8.52 -19.82 -8.05
C PHE A 42 -9.55 -20.89 -8.46
N LYS A 43 -9.18 -21.81 -9.34
CA LYS A 43 -10.03 -22.95 -9.72
C LYS A 43 -10.40 -23.78 -8.50
N GLN A 44 -9.46 -24.04 -7.61
CA GLN A 44 -9.69 -24.77 -6.36
C GLN A 44 -10.66 -24.00 -5.43
N ASP A 45 -10.44 -22.69 -5.24
CA ASP A 45 -11.19 -21.91 -4.25
C ASP A 45 -12.57 -21.45 -4.73
N VAL A 46 -12.74 -21.26 -6.04
CA VAL A 46 -13.94 -20.65 -6.64
C VAL A 46 -14.69 -21.61 -7.57
N GLY A 47 -14.06 -22.72 -7.98
CA GLY A 47 -14.69 -23.73 -8.85
C GLY A 47 -14.87 -23.29 -10.31
N ARG A 48 -14.16 -22.24 -10.77
CA ARG A 48 -14.28 -21.70 -12.13
C ARG A 48 -12.92 -21.46 -12.78
N ASP A 49 -12.85 -21.63 -14.09
CA ASP A 49 -11.66 -21.30 -14.89
C ASP A 49 -11.70 -19.83 -15.33
N PRO A 50 -10.71 -18.99 -14.97
CA PRO A 50 -10.69 -17.60 -15.36
C PRO A 50 -10.08 -17.36 -16.76
N ASN A 51 -9.45 -18.36 -17.39
CA ASN A 51 -8.81 -18.21 -18.70
C ASN A 51 -9.75 -17.72 -19.81
N PRO A 52 -10.99 -18.23 -19.94
CA PRO A 52 -11.93 -17.70 -20.95
C PRO A 52 -12.23 -16.22 -20.75
N TRP A 53 -12.19 -15.72 -19.51
CA TRP A 53 -12.47 -14.31 -19.21
C TRP A 53 -11.31 -13.41 -19.66
N PHE A 54 -10.07 -13.88 -19.50
CA PHE A 54 -8.89 -13.16 -19.97
C PHE A 54 -8.89 -13.02 -21.50
N LEU A 55 -9.19 -14.12 -22.19
CA LEU A 55 -9.31 -14.12 -23.66
C LEU A 55 -10.45 -13.21 -24.15
N GLU A 56 -11.59 -13.21 -23.46
CA GLU A 56 -12.72 -12.32 -23.78
C GLU A 56 -12.35 -10.85 -23.60
N MET A 57 -11.62 -10.53 -22.52
CA MET A 57 -11.13 -9.18 -22.23
C MET A 57 -10.12 -8.69 -23.26
N GLU A 58 -9.21 -9.55 -23.73
CA GLU A 58 -8.21 -9.20 -24.75
C GLU A 58 -8.82 -8.99 -26.15
N ARG A 59 -9.98 -9.60 -26.42
CA ARG A 59 -10.65 -9.54 -27.73
C ARG A 59 -11.73 -8.45 -27.83
N SER A 60 -12.10 -7.83 -26.70
CA SER A 60 -13.27 -6.94 -26.64
C SER A 60 -12.87 -5.55 -26.17
N ASN A 61 -13.29 -4.53 -26.92
CA ASN A 61 -13.15 -3.14 -26.50
C ASN A 61 -14.19 -2.71 -25.45
N VAL A 62 -15.24 -3.52 -25.25
CA VAL A 62 -16.32 -3.27 -24.28
C VAL A 62 -16.54 -4.54 -23.46
N ALA A 63 -16.42 -4.43 -22.14
CA ALA A 63 -16.65 -5.56 -21.23
C ALA A 63 -18.16 -5.74 -20.97
N SER A 64 -18.66 -6.96 -21.20
CA SER A 64 -20.03 -7.32 -20.82
C SER A 64 -20.21 -7.29 -19.30
N GLN A 65 -21.44 -7.07 -18.80
CA GLN A 65 -21.72 -7.10 -17.35
C GLN A 65 -21.32 -8.43 -16.70
N ARG A 66 -21.49 -9.54 -17.44
CA ARG A 66 -21.03 -10.87 -17.06
C ARG A 66 -19.50 -10.92 -16.91
N LEU A 67 -18.77 -10.38 -17.89
CA LEU A 67 -17.31 -10.33 -17.84
C LEU A 67 -16.81 -9.48 -16.66
N ILE A 68 -17.43 -8.32 -16.44
CA ILE A 68 -17.12 -7.46 -15.28
C ILE A 68 -17.30 -8.23 -13.96
N GLY A 69 -18.43 -8.93 -13.80
CA GLY A 69 -18.70 -9.75 -12.62
C GLY A 69 -17.71 -10.90 -12.44
N ASN A 70 -17.28 -11.54 -13.53
CA ASN A 70 -16.27 -12.60 -13.51
C ASN A 70 -14.88 -12.07 -13.14
N LEU A 71 -14.44 -10.98 -13.76
CA LEU A 71 -13.15 -10.33 -13.45
C LEU A 71 -13.12 -9.79 -12.02
N LYS A 72 -14.26 -9.34 -11.49
CA LYS A 72 -14.38 -8.96 -10.07
C LYS A 72 -14.11 -10.14 -9.14
N GLN A 73 -14.59 -11.35 -9.44
CA GLN A 73 -14.29 -12.55 -8.66
C GLN A 73 -12.80 -12.88 -8.70
N TRP A 74 -12.18 -12.82 -9.89
CA TRP A 74 -10.74 -13.00 -10.04
C TRP A 74 -9.92 -11.98 -9.23
N ASN A 75 -10.27 -10.69 -9.34
CA ASN A 75 -9.58 -9.63 -8.60
C ASN A 75 -9.78 -9.73 -7.09
N ASN A 76 -10.96 -10.18 -6.62
CA ASN A 76 -11.19 -10.49 -5.20
C ASN A 76 -10.27 -11.61 -4.70
N ALA A 77 -10.08 -12.68 -5.47
CA ALA A 77 -9.17 -13.75 -5.08
C ALA A 77 -7.71 -13.28 -4.99
N LYS A 78 -7.27 -12.44 -5.94
CA LYS A 78 -5.93 -11.82 -5.90
C LYS A 78 -5.74 -10.91 -4.69
N ARG A 79 -6.73 -10.05 -4.38
CA ARG A 79 -6.73 -9.21 -3.16
C ARG A 79 -6.65 -10.06 -1.90
N LYS A 80 -7.47 -11.12 -1.82
CA LYS A 80 -7.46 -12.09 -0.70
C LYS A 80 -6.08 -12.74 -0.53
N SER A 81 -5.40 -13.08 -1.62
CA SER A 81 -4.05 -13.65 -1.59
C SER A 81 -3.04 -12.73 -0.88
N ILE A 82 -3.01 -11.44 -1.25
CA ILE A 82 -2.12 -10.46 -0.60
C ILE A 82 -2.53 -10.25 0.87
N THR A 83 -3.82 -10.07 1.12
CA THR A 83 -4.34 -9.89 2.49
C THR A 83 -3.99 -11.06 3.39
N ASN A 84 -4.08 -12.29 2.87
CA ASN A 84 -3.70 -13.49 3.62
C ASN A 84 -2.22 -13.52 3.94
N LEU A 85 -1.33 -13.09 3.03
CA LEU A 85 0.10 -12.99 3.32
C LEU A 85 0.38 -12.00 4.45
N VAL A 86 -0.25 -10.82 4.43
CA VAL A 86 -0.08 -9.81 5.49
C VAL A 86 -0.63 -10.33 6.82
N LYS A 87 -1.79 -11.00 6.80
CA LYS A 87 -2.37 -11.63 7.98
C LYS A 87 -1.49 -12.75 8.55
N GLU A 88 -0.95 -13.61 7.69
CA GLU A 88 -0.05 -14.71 8.08
C GLU A 88 1.23 -14.15 8.72
N LEU A 89 1.78 -13.09 8.16
CA LEU A 89 2.95 -12.42 8.74
C LEU A 89 2.64 -11.78 10.10
N ARG A 90 1.47 -11.16 10.28
CA ARG A 90 1.05 -10.69 11.61
C ARG A 90 0.97 -11.83 12.62
N GLY A 91 0.38 -12.96 12.24
CA GLY A 91 0.32 -14.14 13.09
C GLY A 91 1.71 -14.62 13.49
N LEU A 92 2.62 -14.72 12.52
CA LEU A 92 4.01 -15.10 12.76
C LEU A 92 4.73 -14.15 13.72
N ILE A 93 4.55 -12.84 13.56
CA ILE A 93 5.12 -11.83 14.45
C ILE A 93 4.58 -12.02 15.87
N ASN A 94 3.25 -12.13 16.03
CA ASN A 94 2.64 -12.33 17.34
C ASN A 94 3.13 -13.61 18.05
N ASP A 95 3.44 -14.66 17.29
CA ASP A 95 3.96 -15.93 17.83
C ASP A 95 5.45 -15.84 18.24
N ILE A 96 6.23 -14.94 17.61
CA ILE A 96 7.67 -14.75 17.88
C ILE A 96 7.87 -13.68 18.95
N ASP A 97 7.40 -12.47 18.67
CA ASP A 97 7.46 -11.31 19.54
C ASP A 97 6.35 -10.32 19.12
N PRO A 98 5.27 -10.19 19.91
CA PRO A 98 4.14 -9.32 19.60
C PRO A 98 4.46 -7.82 19.68
N ASP A 99 5.62 -7.43 20.24
CA ASP A 99 6.03 -6.02 20.33
C ASP A 99 6.65 -5.50 19.02
N ILE A 100 7.07 -6.40 18.12
CA ILE A 100 7.60 -6.03 16.80
C ILE A 100 6.49 -5.43 15.94
N LEU A 101 6.68 -4.19 15.51
CA LEU A 101 5.71 -3.48 14.66
C LEU A 101 5.74 -4.01 13.23
N LEU A 102 4.59 -4.15 12.58
CA LEU A 102 4.50 -4.44 11.15
C LEU A 102 3.77 -3.32 10.41
N SER A 103 4.42 -2.84 9.35
CA SER A 103 3.99 -1.68 8.57
C SER A 103 4.12 -1.94 7.08
N ALA A 104 3.48 -1.10 6.26
CA ALA A 104 3.55 -1.25 4.80
C ALA A 104 3.53 0.08 4.06
N ALA A 105 4.32 0.17 2.99
CA ALA A 105 4.23 1.24 1.99
C ALA A 105 3.08 0.96 1.01
N VAL A 106 2.15 1.90 0.90
CA VAL A 106 0.86 1.68 0.19
C VAL A 106 0.56 2.75 -0.84
N LYS A 107 -0.33 2.44 -1.79
CA LYS A 107 -0.82 3.44 -2.75
C LYS A 107 -1.72 4.46 -2.05
N PRO A 108 -1.55 5.77 -2.33
CA PRO A 108 -2.19 6.83 -1.56
C PRO A 108 -3.67 7.03 -1.85
N ASN A 109 -4.13 6.62 -3.03
CA ASN A 109 -5.55 6.67 -3.37
C ASN A 109 -6.19 5.31 -3.09
N LEU A 110 -7.16 5.24 -2.18
CA LEU A 110 -7.79 3.99 -1.75
C LEU A 110 -8.45 3.20 -2.88
N TYR A 111 -9.15 3.88 -3.79
CA TYR A 111 -9.78 3.22 -4.94
C TYR A 111 -8.75 2.62 -5.88
N VAL A 112 -7.69 3.37 -6.19
CA VAL A 112 -6.60 2.90 -7.06
C VAL A 112 -5.82 1.76 -6.38
N ALA A 113 -5.56 1.88 -5.08
CA ALA A 113 -4.92 0.84 -4.28
C ALA A 113 -5.71 -0.48 -4.40
N ARG A 114 -7.02 -0.42 -4.16
CA ARG A 114 -7.93 -1.57 -4.19
C ARG A 114 -8.13 -2.17 -5.58
N GLU A 115 -8.44 -1.35 -6.58
CA GLU A 115 -8.92 -1.85 -7.88
C GLU A 115 -7.81 -2.06 -8.90
N ARG A 116 -6.73 -1.26 -8.86
CA ARG A 116 -5.61 -1.38 -9.79
C ARG A 116 -4.46 -2.20 -9.21
N PHE A 117 -4.06 -1.88 -7.98
CA PHE A 117 -2.90 -2.53 -7.34
C PHE A 117 -3.28 -3.70 -6.45
N LEU A 118 -4.59 -3.92 -6.24
CA LEU A 118 -5.14 -5.03 -5.44
C LEU A 118 -4.61 -5.03 -3.99
N GLN A 119 -4.35 -3.84 -3.47
CA GLN A 119 -3.78 -3.54 -2.18
C GLN A 119 -4.87 -2.98 -1.26
N GLU A 120 -5.51 -3.84 -0.46
CA GLU A 120 -6.59 -3.50 0.48
C GLU A 120 -6.05 -3.07 1.84
N TRP A 121 -5.17 -2.05 1.84
CA TRP A 121 -4.52 -1.62 3.06
C TRP A 121 -5.48 -1.02 4.10
N ASP A 122 -6.64 -0.53 3.67
CA ASP A 122 -7.75 -0.13 4.54
C ASP A 122 -8.26 -1.31 5.38
N VAL A 123 -8.43 -2.48 4.73
CA VAL A 123 -8.84 -3.72 5.40
C VAL A 123 -7.75 -4.16 6.37
N TRP A 124 -6.48 -4.12 5.95
CA TRP A 124 -5.36 -4.56 6.80
C TRP A 124 -5.24 -3.72 8.05
N LEU A 125 -5.35 -2.40 7.92
CA LEU A 125 -5.24 -1.47 9.03
C LEU A 125 -6.44 -1.58 9.98
N ALA A 126 -7.67 -1.66 9.43
CA ALA A 126 -8.88 -1.79 10.23
C ALA A 126 -8.99 -3.14 10.97
N ALA A 127 -8.45 -4.22 10.38
CA ALA A 127 -8.41 -5.55 10.97
C ALA A 127 -7.22 -5.77 11.93
N GLY A 128 -6.31 -4.80 12.04
CA GLY A 128 -5.12 -4.91 12.90
C GLY A 128 -4.05 -5.86 12.36
N TYR A 129 -4.01 -6.10 11.04
CA TYR A 129 -2.92 -6.89 10.43
C TYR A 129 -1.63 -6.08 10.31
N VAL A 130 -1.73 -4.75 10.20
CA VAL A 130 -0.60 -3.81 10.24
C VAL A 130 -0.84 -2.79 11.35
N ASP A 131 0.22 -2.34 12.00
CA ASP A 131 0.14 -1.33 13.07
C ASP A 131 -0.07 0.06 12.50
N TRP A 132 0.54 0.31 11.33
CA TRP A 132 0.47 1.56 10.59
C TRP A 132 0.80 1.36 9.11
N VAL A 133 0.32 2.27 8.28
CA VAL A 133 0.58 2.30 6.83
C VAL A 133 1.23 3.60 6.43
N VAL A 134 2.03 3.53 5.36
CA VAL A 134 2.73 4.68 4.77
C VAL A 134 2.22 4.90 3.34
N PRO A 135 1.15 5.69 3.13
CA PRO A 135 0.74 6.12 1.80
C PRO A 135 1.88 6.85 1.08
N MET A 136 2.36 6.27 -0.02
CA MET A 136 3.38 6.89 -0.88
C MET A 136 2.75 7.99 -1.74
N ASN A 137 2.33 9.10 -1.13
CA ASN A 137 1.69 10.22 -1.80
C ASN A 137 2.72 11.11 -2.51
N TYR A 138 3.39 10.53 -3.49
CA TYR A 138 4.55 11.13 -4.16
C TYR A 138 4.17 12.04 -5.33
N SER A 139 2.92 12.54 -5.40
CA SER A 139 2.54 13.43 -6.50
C SER A 139 3.31 14.76 -6.42
N PRO A 140 3.94 15.22 -7.52
CA PRO A 140 4.56 16.53 -7.56
C PRO A 140 3.51 17.65 -7.52
N LYS A 141 2.30 17.42 -8.03
CA LYS A 141 1.21 18.41 -8.03
C LYS A 141 0.45 18.40 -6.70
N MET A 142 0.28 19.58 -6.10
CA MET A 142 -0.47 19.74 -4.84
C MET A 142 -1.95 19.34 -4.98
N SER A 143 -2.56 19.56 -6.15
CA SER A 143 -3.95 19.14 -6.43
C SER A 143 -4.13 17.63 -6.28
N ASP A 144 -3.24 16.85 -6.88
CA ASP A 144 -3.34 15.39 -6.84
C ASP A 144 -2.97 14.86 -5.44
N PHE A 145 -1.99 15.49 -4.80
CA PHE A 145 -1.60 15.18 -3.42
C PHE A 145 -2.78 15.36 -2.44
N SER A 146 -3.45 16.51 -2.49
CA SER A 146 -4.60 16.83 -1.64
C SER A 146 -5.85 16.03 -2.01
N GLN A 147 -6.03 15.67 -3.28
CA GLN A 147 -7.11 14.78 -3.71
C GLN A 147 -6.95 13.38 -3.10
N ASN A 148 -5.73 12.84 -3.05
CA ASN A 148 -5.48 11.55 -2.39
C ASN A 148 -5.81 11.59 -0.90
N ILE A 149 -5.42 12.66 -0.21
CA ILE A 149 -5.80 12.87 1.20
C ILE A 149 -7.31 12.98 1.37
N SER A 150 -7.99 13.75 0.50
CA SER A 150 -9.45 13.88 0.52
C SER A 150 -10.14 12.52 0.34
N VAL A 151 -9.64 11.66 -0.55
CA VAL A 151 -10.16 10.30 -0.71
C VAL A 151 -10.03 9.51 0.59
N ILE A 152 -8.87 9.52 1.25
CA ILE A 152 -8.69 8.87 2.56
C ILE A 152 -9.67 9.44 3.59
N ASN A 153 -9.77 10.77 3.66
CA ASN A 153 -10.59 11.46 4.66
C ASN A 153 -12.10 11.27 4.45
N ASN A 154 -12.55 11.00 3.22
CA ASN A 154 -13.97 10.80 2.92
C ASN A 154 -14.39 9.32 3.01
N THR A 155 -13.45 8.38 2.86
CA THR A 155 -13.78 6.95 2.72
C THR A 155 -13.34 6.09 3.90
N PHE A 156 -12.26 6.45 4.60
CA PHE A 156 -11.71 5.63 5.67
C PHE A 156 -12.15 6.12 7.06
N PRO A 157 -12.63 5.27 7.97
CA PRO A 157 -13.14 5.74 9.27
C PRO A 157 -12.10 6.49 10.10
N LYS A 158 -12.51 7.62 10.70
CA LYS A 158 -11.61 8.51 11.46
C LYS A 158 -10.84 7.80 12.57
N LYS A 159 -11.44 6.80 13.23
CA LYS A 159 -10.86 6.02 14.33
C LYS A 159 -9.63 5.18 13.97
N TYR A 160 -9.28 5.07 12.69
CA TYR A 160 -8.10 4.34 12.22
C TYR A 160 -7.04 5.25 11.58
N ARG A 161 -7.33 6.56 11.43
CA ARG A 161 -6.45 7.47 10.67
C ARG A 161 -5.20 7.89 11.44
N ASP A 162 -5.22 7.73 12.76
CA ASP A 162 -4.07 7.86 13.66
C ASP A 162 -3.00 6.79 13.41
N LYS A 163 -3.25 5.81 12.55
CA LYS A 163 -2.28 4.81 12.11
C LYS A 163 -1.77 5.04 10.69
N ILE A 164 -1.94 6.25 10.16
CA ILE A 164 -1.50 6.61 8.80
C ILE A 164 -0.36 7.62 8.90
N ILE A 165 0.79 7.25 8.34
CA ILE A 165 1.99 8.07 8.26
C ILE A 165 2.13 8.56 6.81
N MET A 166 1.96 9.86 6.57
CA MET A 166 1.90 10.38 5.20
C MET A 166 3.28 10.39 4.54
N GLY A 167 3.44 9.65 3.44
CA GLY A 167 4.67 9.57 2.67
C GLY A 167 4.81 10.70 1.64
N ILE A 168 5.94 11.40 1.66
CA ILE A 168 6.23 12.54 0.77
C ILE A 168 7.58 12.32 0.08
N ALA A 169 7.59 12.35 -1.25
CA ALA A 169 8.82 12.24 -2.03
C ALA A 169 9.60 13.57 -2.04
N LEU A 170 10.93 13.52 -2.09
CA LEU A 170 11.82 14.68 -2.20
C LEU A 170 12.49 14.74 -3.58
N TYR A 171 12.63 13.59 -4.26
CA TYR A 171 13.39 13.49 -5.51
C TYR A 171 12.70 14.11 -6.74
N ASN A 172 11.40 14.44 -6.65
CA ASN A 172 10.59 14.91 -7.77
C ASN A 172 9.96 16.29 -7.56
N GLN A 173 10.44 17.04 -6.58
CA GLN A 173 9.95 18.38 -6.25
C GLN A 173 11.06 19.22 -5.58
N SER A 174 10.75 20.48 -5.26
CA SER A 174 11.62 21.33 -4.46
C SER A 174 11.35 21.15 -2.96
N SER A 175 12.30 21.58 -2.13
CA SER A 175 12.16 21.58 -0.66
C SER A 175 10.97 22.41 -0.18
N ASN A 176 10.69 23.54 -0.82
CA ASN A 176 9.53 24.38 -0.49
C ASN A 176 8.20 23.68 -0.79
N GLU A 177 8.10 22.97 -1.92
CA GLU A 177 6.90 22.21 -2.26
C GLU A 177 6.72 20.99 -1.34
N ALA A 178 7.81 20.32 -0.96
CA ALA A 178 7.78 19.27 0.03
C ALA A 178 7.29 19.80 1.40
N ALA A 179 7.84 20.94 1.86
CA ALA A 179 7.42 21.58 3.11
C ALA A 179 5.94 21.98 3.09
N LYS A 180 5.41 22.50 1.97
CA LYS A 180 3.97 22.79 1.82
C LYS A 180 3.12 21.53 1.98
N LYS A 181 3.52 20.39 1.41
CA LYS A 181 2.81 19.10 1.54
C LYS A 181 2.89 18.54 2.96
N ILE A 182 4.01 18.74 3.65
CA ILE A 182 4.14 18.38 5.06
C ILE A 182 3.18 19.21 5.91
N ARG A 183 3.20 20.55 5.79
CA ARG A 183 2.26 21.44 6.49
C ARG A 183 0.80 21.07 6.21
N TYR A 184 0.46 20.79 4.94
CA TYR A 184 -0.88 20.36 4.57
C TYR A 184 -1.27 19.05 5.26
N SER A 185 -0.37 18.06 5.30
CA SER A 185 -0.62 16.78 5.97
C SER A 185 -0.81 16.93 7.49
N ILE A 186 -0.05 17.82 8.13
CA ILE A 186 -0.21 18.17 9.54
C ILE A 186 -1.57 18.85 9.78
N LYS A 187 -1.96 19.80 8.92
CA LYS A 187 -3.28 20.46 8.99
C LYS A 187 -4.44 19.47 8.87
N GLU A 188 -4.27 18.44 8.03
CA GLU A 188 -5.22 17.34 7.84
C GLU A 188 -5.15 16.28 8.97
N LYS A 189 -4.35 16.53 10.01
CA LYS A 189 -4.26 15.74 11.26
C LYS A 189 -3.70 14.34 11.09
N PHE A 190 -2.83 14.10 10.11
CA PHE A 190 -2.02 12.88 10.08
C PHE A 190 -0.98 12.94 11.20
N VAL A 191 -0.80 11.84 11.92
CA VAL A 191 0.03 11.78 13.15
C VAL A 191 1.53 11.73 12.86
N GLY A 192 1.91 11.43 11.63
CA GLY A 192 3.31 11.33 11.24
C GLY A 192 3.53 11.53 9.77
N ILE A 193 4.78 11.81 9.43
CA ILE A 193 5.27 12.11 8.10
C ILE A 193 6.48 11.21 7.83
N SER A 194 6.52 10.60 6.64
CA SER A 194 7.67 9.86 6.15
C SER A 194 8.20 10.55 4.89
N VAL A 195 9.46 10.96 4.88
CA VAL A 195 10.08 11.61 3.71
C VAL A 195 10.95 10.63 2.94
N PHE A 196 10.84 10.65 1.60
CA PHE A 196 11.58 9.73 0.74
C PHE A 196 12.30 10.46 -0.41
N SER A 197 13.61 10.36 -0.61
CA SER A 197 14.55 9.45 0.02
C SER A 197 15.62 10.19 0.78
N TYR A 198 16.24 9.49 1.74
CA TYR A 198 17.41 9.97 2.47
C TYR A 198 18.55 10.42 1.53
N ASN A 199 18.73 9.73 0.39
CA ASN A 199 19.73 10.12 -0.62
C ASN A 199 19.50 11.53 -1.16
N GLN A 200 18.24 11.94 -1.33
CA GLN A 200 17.93 13.30 -1.77
C GLN A 200 18.21 14.32 -0.67
N MET A 201 17.90 14.00 0.59
CA MET A 201 18.24 14.85 1.73
C MET A 201 19.75 15.07 1.86
N LYS A 202 20.54 14.00 1.69
CA LYS A 202 22.00 14.07 1.80
C LYS A 202 22.65 14.89 0.67
N LYS A 203 22.12 14.80 -0.55
CA LYS A 203 22.71 15.43 -1.74
C LYS A 203 22.37 16.91 -1.90
N ASN A 204 21.25 17.36 -1.32
CA ASN A 204 20.76 18.72 -1.50
C ASN A 204 20.52 19.36 -0.13
N SER A 205 21.38 20.31 0.23
CA SER A 205 21.33 21.06 1.49
C SER A 205 20.02 21.82 1.71
N ASP A 206 19.26 22.12 0.66
CA ASP A 206 17.93 22.73 0.83
C ASP A 206 16.94 21.81 1.56
N TYR A 207 17.20 20.49 1.53
CA TYR A 207 16.42 19.50 2.26
C TYR A 207 16.99 19.21 3.66
N SER A 208 18.23 19.61 3.98
CA SER A 208 18.72 19.51 5.36
C SER A 208 18.05 20.51 6.30
N SER A 209 17.59 21.65 5.77
CA SER A 209 16.74 22.63 6.49
C SER A 209 15.24 22.43 6.25
N LEU A 210 14.82 21.25 5.77
CA LEU A 210 13.41 20.98 5.49
C LEU A 210 12.53 21.17 6.73
N LEU A 211 13.04 20.85 7.92
CA LEU A 211 12.33 21.04 9.17
C LEU A 211 12.09 22.52 9.48
N ASP A 212 13.09 23.38 9.27
CA ASP A 212 12.97 24.83 9.47
C ASP A 212 11.89 25.40 8.54
N LYS A 213 11.91 24.96 7.28
CA LYS A 213 10.92 25.34 6.25
C LYS A 213 9.50 24.86 6.53
N ILE A 214 9.25 23.95 7.48
CA ILE A 214 7.87 23.57 7.86
C ILE A 214 7.25 24.66 8.76
N TYR A 215 8.07 25.40 9.50
CA TYR A 215 7.61 26.38 10.50
C TYR A 215 7.71 27.83 10.04
N GLU A 216 8.33 28.09 8.88
CA GLU A 216 8.28 29.40 8.23
C GLU A 216 6.85 29.71 7.76
N ASN A 217 6.42 30.97 7.90
CA ASN A 217 5.06 31.42 7.57
C ASN A 217 4.79 31.50 6.07
#